data_AF-A0A844CN09-F1
#
_entry.id   AF-A0A844CN09-F1
#
_cell.length_a   1.000
_cell.length_b   1.000
_cell.length_c   1.000
_cell.angle_alpha   90.00
_cell.angle_beta   90.00
_cell.angle_gamma   90.00
#
_symmetry.space_group_name_H-M   'P 1'
#
loop_
_entity.id
_entity.type
_entity.pdbx_description
1 polymer ?
#
loop_
_entity_poly.entity_id
_entity_poly.type
_entity_poly.pdbx_seq_one_letter_code
_entity_poly.pdbx_strand_id
1 'polypeptide(L)'
;MRFLSRARHRLARPSILCLLLLAAPVRAGELLAWREAPDMPALVTHLEDWLDAASDLPRRAAAPAVRLTSRAHVARIAPMRAASDASHTRGLYDPDSETIWLVRPWSAKSPFDVSVLLHELAHHRQAGQGHWYCPGAQELPAYRLQQAWLNELGLEPDVNWIAVILEAGCTARDIHPD
;
A
#
# COMPACT_ATOMS: atom_id res chain seq x y z
N MET A 1 -47.37 -38.40 -62.52
CA MET A 1 -45.92 -38.12 -62.60
C MET A 1 -45.57 -36.98 -61.65
N ARG A 2 -44.45 -37.12 -60.94
CA ARG A 2 -43.71 -36.13 -60.11
C ARG A 2 -44.24 -35.81 -58.71
N PHE A 3 -43.71 -36.61 -57.77
CA PHE A 3 -43.42 -36.23 -56.39
C PHE A 3 -42.55 -34.97 -56.33
N LEU A 4 -42.80 -34.06 -55.39
CA LEU A 4 -41.74 -33.31 -54.71
C LEU A 4 -42.11 -32.99 -53.26
N SER A 5 -41.25 -33.51 -52.40
CA SER A 5 -41.12 -33.35 -50.94
C SER A 5 -40.92 -31.89 -50.52
N ARG A 6 -41.48 -31.49 -49.38
CA ARG A 6 -40.97 -30.36 -48.58
C ARG A 6 -40.93 -30.69 -47.08
N ALA A 7 -39.68 -30.93 -46.66
CA ALA A 7 -39.03 -30.79 -45.37
C ALA A 7 -39.87 -30.37 -44.14
N ARG A 8 -39.82 -31.23 -43.12
CA ARG A 8 -40.15 -30.91 -41.72
C ARG A 8 -39.02 -30.08 -41.11
N HIS A 9 -39.28 -28.81 -40.80
CA HIS A 9 -38.38 -28.01 -39.98
C HIS A 9 -38.54 -28.42 -38.51
N ARG A 10 -37.53 -29.08 -37.94
CA ARG A 10 -37.43 -29.30 -36.49
C ARG A 10 -36.94 -27.99 -35.87
N LEU A 11 -37.77 -27.36 -35.04
CA LEU A 11 -37.38 -26.27 -34.15
C LEU A 11 -36.35 -26.80 -33.15
N ALA A 12 -35.09 -26.46 -33.33
CA ALA A 12 -34.05 -26.67 -32.32
C ALA A 12 -34.25 -25.63 -31.21
N ARG A 13 -34.57 -26.10 -30.00
CA ARG A 13 -34.56 -25.28 -28.78
C ARG A 13 -33.11 -24.97 -28.41
N PRO A 14 -32.71 -23.72 -28.21
CA PRO A 14 -31.42 -23.42 -27.62
C PRO A 14 -31.52 -23.68 -26.11
N SER A 15 -30.80 -24.71 -25.64
CA SER A 15 -30.55 -24.90 -24.22
C SER A 15 -29.59 -23.83 -23.75
N ILE A 16 -30.08 -22.83 -23.02
CA ILE A 16 -29.25 -21.85 -22.33
C ILE A 16 -28.59 -22.57 -21.15
N LEU A 17 -27.34 -22.98 -21.35
CA LEU A 17 -26.49 -23.49 -20.27
C LEU A 17 -25.98 -22.28 -19.49
N CYS A 18 -26.68 -21.95 -18.40
CA CYS A 18 -26.25 -20.90 -17.47
C CYS A 18 -25.04 -21.44 -16.69
N LEU A 19 -23.83 -21.13 -17.15
CA LEU A 19 -22.58 -21.44 -16.45
C LEU A 19 -22.47 -20.50 -15.24
N LEU A 20 -23.00 -20.92 -14.10
CA LEU A 20 -22.76 -20.26 -12.83
C LEU A 20 -21.30 -20.54 -12.44
N LEU A 21 -20.41 -19.61 -12.79
CA LEU A 21 -19.06 -19.52 -12.22
C LEU A 21 -19.21 -19.20 -10.72
N LEU A 22 -19.30 -20.26 -9.91
CA LEU A 22 -19.11 -20.18 -8.47
C LEU A 22 -17.63 -19.88 -8.20
N ALA A 23 -17.25 -18.60 -8.25
CA ALA A 23 -16.00 -18.13 -7.69
C ALA A 23 -16.13 -18.15 -6.15
N ALA A 24 -15.88 -19.32 -5.54
CA ALA A 24 -15.68 -19.47 -4.10
C ALA A 24 -14.32 -18.85 -3.67
N PRO A 25 -14.04 -18.66 -2.37
CA PRO A 25 -13.44 -17.45 -1.81
C PRO A 25 -11.90 -17.43 -1.92
N VAL A 26 -11.36 -17.04 -3.07
CA VAL A 26 -9.91 -16.78 -3.19
C VAL A 26 -9.49 -15.57 -2.32
N ARG A 27 -10.40 -14.63 -2.06
CA ARG A 27 -10.08 -13.35 -1.41
C ARG A 27 -9.63 -13.42 0.06
N ALA A 28 -10.29 -14.20 0.92
CA ALA A 28 -10.04 -14.06 2.36
C ALA A 28 -8.70 -14.65 2.83
N GLY A 29 -8.28 -15.78 2.25
CA GLY A 29 -7.00 -16.42 2.57
C GLY A 29 -5.80 -15.64 2.03
N GLU A 30 -5.94 -15.03 0.85
CA GLU A 30 -4.91 -14.19 0.23
C GLU A 30 -4.71 -12.87 0.99
N LEU A 31 -5.81 -12.24 1.46
CA LEU A 31 -5.79 -10.99 2.23
C LEU A 31 -5.05 -11.09 3.57
N LEU A 32 -5.01 -12.27 4.19
CA LEU A 32 -4.35 -12.48 5.48
C LEU A 32 -2.99 -13.18 5.35
N ALA A 33 -2.52 -13.46 4.14
CA ALA A 33 -1.27 -14.18 3.91
C ALA A 33 -0.05 -13.47 4.51
N TRP A 34 -0.07 -12.13 4.67
CA TRP A 34 0.96 -11.37 5.38
C TRP A 34 1.23 -11.86 6.81
N ARG A 35 0.22 -12.44 7.49
CA ARG A 35 0.35 -12.95 8.86
C ARG A 35 1.23 -14.20 8.96
N GLU A 36 1.30 -14.95 7.87
CA GLU A 36 2.06 -16.19 7.76
C GLU A 36 3.49 -15.96 7.23
N ALA A 37 3.87 -14.70 6.98
CA ALA A 37 5.22 -14.36 6.57
C ALA A 37 6.24 -14.84 7.64
N PRO A 38 7.17 -15.76 7.30
CA PRO A 38 8.09 -16.35 8.27
C PRO A 38 9.13 -15.36 8.80
N ASP A 39 9.43 -14.31 8.04
CA ASP A 39 10.43 -13.30 8.35
C ASP A 39 10.12 -11.95 7.67
N MET A 40 10.94 -10.95 7.96
CA MET A 40 10.77 -9.60 7.42
C MET A 40 10.92 -9.55 5.89
N PRO A 41 11.90 -10.22 5.24
CA PRO A 41 11.97 -10.27 3.77
C PRO A 41 10.71 -10.84 3.11
N ALA A 42 10.13 -11.91 3.66
CA ALA A 42 8.89 -12.48 3.14
C ALA A 42 7.71 -11.50 3.31
N LEU A 43 7.64 -10.80 4.44
CA LEU A 43 6.62 -9.76 4.66
C LEU A 43 6.77 -8.61 3.66
N VAL A 44 7.99 -8.11 3.45
CA VAL A 44 8.27 -7.07 2.46
C VAL A 44 7.86 -7.53 1.06
N THR A 45 8.21 -8.76 0.67
CA THR A 45 7.82 -9.32 -0.63
C THR A 45 6.30 -9.32 -0.81
N HIS A 46 5.56 -9.77 0.20
CA HIS A 46 4.10 -9.77 0.16
C HIS A 46 3.51 -8.36 0.02
N LEU A 47 4.05 -7.36 0.73
CA LEU A 47 3.58 -5.98 0.63
C LEU A 47 3.97 -5.33 -0.71
N GLU A 48 5.14 -5.65 -1.27
CA GLU A 48 5.55 -5.21 -2.61
C GLU A 48 4.65 -5.81 -3.70
N ASP A 49 4.23 -7.07 -3.56
CA ASP A 49 3.27 -7.71 -4.48
C ASP A 49 1.91 -7.01 -4.42
N TRP A 50 1.47 -6.61 -3.23
CA TRP A 50 0.26 -5.79 -3.08
C TRP A 50 0.43 -4.40 -3.73
N LEU A 51 1.58 -3.73 -3.52
CA LEU A 51 1.85 -2.41 -4.10
C LEU A 51 1.90 -2.43 -5.64
N ASP A 52 2.35 -3.54 -6.25
CA ASP A 52 2.31 -3.73 -7.71
C ASP A 52 0.88 -3.79 -8.25
N ALA A 53 -0.06 -4.34 -7.48
CA ALA A 53 -1.46 -4.39 -7.87
C ALA A 53 -2.21 -3.08 -7.56
N ALA A 54 -1.80 -2.35 -6.54
CA ALA A 54 -2.52 -1.21 -5.99
C ALA A 54 -2.03 0.16 -6.47
N SER A 55 -0.89 0.24 -7.15
CA SER A 55 -0.29 1.51 -7.57
C SER A 55 0.49 1.42 -8.87
N ASP A 56 0.66 2.56 -9.55
CA ASP A 56 1.55 2.69 -10.71
C ASP A 56 3.02 2.95 -10.31
N LEU A 57 3.34 2.98 -9.01
CA LEU A 57 4.70 3.17 -8.53
C LEU A 57 5.50 1.90 -8.85
N PRO A 58 6.56 1.96 -9.68
CA PRO A 58 7.30 0.77 -10.05
C PRO A 58 8.09 0.24 -8.85
N ARG A 59 8.11 -1.08 -8.72
CA ARG A 59 8.98 -1.79 -7.79
C ARG A 59 10.45 -1.47 -8.10
N ARG A 60 11.24 -1.19 -7.07
CA ARG A 60 12.68 -0.99 -7.20
C ARG A 60 13.40 -2.34 -7.24
N ALA A 61 14.53 -2.39 -7.97
CA ALA A 61 15.30 -3.62 -8.15
C ALA A 61 15.93 -4.15 -6.85
N ALA A 62 16.35 -3.24 -5.96
CA ALA A 62 16.84 -3.56 -4.63
C ALA A 62 15.74 -3.32 -3.60
N ALA A 63 15.59 -4.24 -2.65
CA ALA A 63 14.72 -4.05 -1.49
C ALA A 63 15.41 -3.17 -0.43
N PRO A 64 14.65 -2.36 0.34
CA PRO A 64 15.24 -1.54 1.38
C PRO A 64 15.67 -2.41 2.58
N ALA A 65 16.66 -1.94 3.33
CA ALA A 65 16.98 -2.54 4.62
C ALA A 65 15.86 -2.20 5.63
N VAL A 66 15.34 -3.18 6.37
CA VAL A 66 14.32 -2.93 7.40
C VAL A 66 14.90 -3.14 8.79
N ARG A 67 14.82 -2.11 9.65
CA ARG A 67 15.44 -2.11 10.97
C ARG A 67 14.51 -1.60 12.06
N LEU A 68 14.45 -2.31 13.18
CA LEU A 68 13.77 -1.82 14.38
C LEU A 68 14.61 -0.78 15.11
N THR A 69 13.97 0.28 15.60
CA THR A 69 14.64 1.41 16.23
C THR A 69 13.87 1.97 17.43
N SER A 70 14.43 2.97 18.12
CA SER A 70 13.76 3.70 19.20
C SER A 70 13.26 5.07 18.70
N ARG A 71 12.27 5.64 19.40
CA ARG A 71 11.80 7.02 19.14
C ARG A 71 12.94 8.04 19.21
N ALA A 72 13.81 7.90 20.20
CA ALA A 72 14.97 8.79 20.38
C ALA A 72 16.00 8.69 19.25
N HIS A 73 16.12 7.53 18.59
CA HIS A 73 16.97 7.42 17.41
C HIS A 73 16.30 8.08 16.21
N VAL A 74 15.02 7.80 15.94
CA VAL A 74 14.30 8.44 14.81
C VAL A 74 14.27 9.95 14.94
N ALA A 75 14.00 10.50 16.13
CA ALA A 75 14.02 11.95 16.34
C ALA A 75 15.36 12.64 16.01
N ARG A 76 16.48 11.90 16.00
CA ARG A 76 17.81 12.43 15.63
C ARG A 76 18.11 12.39 14.14
N ILE A 77 17.49 11.44 13.41
CA ILE A 77 17.75 11.21 11.99
C ILE A 77 16.61 11.69 11.10
N ALA A 78 15.42 11.92 11.69
CA ALA A 78 14.29 12.49 10.98
C ALA A 78 14.70 13.87 10.43
N PRO A 79 14.40 14.17 9.16
CA PRO A 79 14.62 15.50 8.62
C PRO A 79 14.00 16.56 9.55
N MET A 80 14.61 17.75 9.66
CA MET A 80 14.10 18.85 10.50
C MET A 80 12.60 19.14 10.28
N ARG A 81 12.04 18.82 9.10
CA ARG A 81 10.60 18.95 8.78
C ARG A 81 9.73 17.90 9.50
N ALA A 82 10.19 16.67 9.64
CA ALA A 82 9.54 15.61 10.41
C ALA A 82 9.77 15.74 11.94
N ALA A 83 10.73 16.56 12.37
CA ALA A 83 11.07 16.73 13.80
C ALA A 83 9.92 17.28 14.65
N SER A 84 8.99 18.04 14.05
CA SER A 84 7.80 18.56 14.76
C SER A 84 6.77 17.48 15.12
N ASP A 85 6.80 16.31 14.47
CA ASP A 85 5.91 15.16 14.72
C ASP A 85 6.69 13.88 15.09
N ALA A 86 7.99 13.99 15.35
CA ALA A 86 8.87 12.86 15.69
C ALA A 86 8.41 12.08 16.94
N SER A 87 7.59 12.69 17.80
CA SER A 87 6.98 12.02 18.95
C SER A 87 5.92 10.99 18.55
N HIS A 88 5.29 11.12 17.38
CA HIS A 88 4.28 10.18 16.88
C HIS A 88 4.77 9.28 15.75
N THR A 89 5.87 9.64 15.07
CA THR A 89 6.49 8.84 14.00
C THR A 89 6.61 7.34 14.38
N ARG A 90 5.98 6.47 13.58
CA ARG A 90 5.99 5.01 13.74
C ARG A 90 6.93 4.30 12.75
N GLY A 91 7.23 4.95 11.63
CA GLY A 91 8.12 4.51 10.57
C GLY A 91 8.89 5.70 10.00
N LEU A 92 10.04 5.45 9.38
CA LEU A 92 10.76 6.44 8.59
C LEU A 92 11.57 5.73 7.51
N TYR A 93 11.29 6.05 6.25
CA TYR A 93 12.19 5.74 5.15
C TYR A 93 13.29 6.81 5.04
N ASP A 94 14.53 6.35 5.09
CA ASP A 94 15.73 7.14 4.83
C ASP A 94 16.21 6.89 3.39
N PRO A 95 16.10 7.87 2.47
CA PRO A 95 16.52 7.70 1.08
C PRO A 95 18.04 7.63 0.91
N ASP A 96 18.83 8.19 1.83
CA ASP A 96 20.30 8.22 1.71
C ASP A 96 20.91 6.84 1.98
N SER A 97 20.32 6.10 2.92
CA SER A 97 20.76 4.75 3.30
C SER A 97 19.85 3.63 2.82
N GLU A 98 18.78 3.97 2.07
CA GLU A 98 17.71 3.05 1.63
C GLU A 98 17.19 2.16 2.77
N THR A 99 17.03 2.74 3.95
CA THR A 99 16.64 2.02 5.16
C THR A 99 15.27 2.46 5.63
N ILE A 100 14.40 1.48 5.90
CA ILE A 100 13.14 1.65 6.62
C ILE A 100 13.41 1.41 8.11
N TRP A 101 13.18 2.46 8.90
CA TRP A 101 13.27 2.42 10.35
C TRP A 101 11.89 2.27 10.98
N LEU A 102 11.64 1.14 11.64
CA LEU A 102 10.38 0.83 12.32
C LEU A 102 10.50 1.09 13.83
N VAL A 103 9.69 2.00 14.36
CA VAL A 103 9.82 2.47 15.75
C VAL A 103 9.17 1.49 16.71
N ARG A 104 9.93 1.02 17.71
CA ARG A 104 9.41 0.12 18.75
C ARG A 104 8.38 0.82 19.67
N PRO A 105 7.37 0.09 20.17
CA PRO A 105 7.10 -1.33 19.94
C PRO A 105 6.34 -1.56 18.62
N TRP A 106 7.02 -2.14 17.63
CA TRP A 106 6.45 -2.53 16.34
C TRP A 106 6.29 -4.04 16.30
N SER A 107 5.19 -4.52 15.73
CA SER A 107 4.85 -5.94 15.67
C SER A 107 4.39 -6.37 14.28
N ALA A 108 5.05 -7.38 13.71
CA ALA A 108 4.62 -8.04 12.48
C ALA A 108 3.27 -8.76 12.60
N LYS A 109 2.67 -8.81 13.80
CA LYS A 109 1.33 -9.40 14.04
C LYS A 109 0.23 -8.34 14.09
N SER A 110 0.60 -7.06 14.16
CA SER A 110 -0.35 -5.95 14.21
C SER A 110 -0.57 -5.41 12.78
N PRO A 111 -1.79 -5.44 12.23
CA PRO A 111 -2.04 -4.89 10.90
C PRO A 111 -1.69 -3.40 10.85
N PHE A 112 -1.92 -2.63 11.92
CA PHE A 112 -1.56 -1.22 11.95
C PHE A 112 -0.04 -1.00 11.85
N ASP A 113 0.77 -1.83 12.51
CA ASP A 113 2.23 -1.77 12.39
C ASP A 113 2.70 -2.19 11.00
N VAL A 114 2.11 -3.24 10.43
CA VAL A 114 2.42 -3.68 9.06
C VAL A 114 2.02 -2.61 8.03
N SER A 115 0.91 -1.89 8.26
CA SER A 115 0.50 -0.78 7.41
C SER A 115 1.51 0.38 7.41
N VAL A 116 2.22 0.60 8.53
CA VAL A 116 3.33 1.56 8.59
C VAL A 116 4.50 1.09 7.73
N LEU A 117 4.85 -0.20 7.75
CA LEU A 117 5.87 -0.73 6.84
C LEU A 117 5.47 -0.53 5.36
N LEU A 118 4.20 -0.78 5.01
CA LEU A 118 3.69 -0.54 3.65
C LEU A 118 3.78 0.93 3.24
N HIS A 119 3.49 1.85 4.16
CA HIS A 119 3.68 3.29 3.96
C HIS A 119 5.15 3.62 3.63
N GLU A 120 6.10 3.12 4.42
CA GLU A 120 7.53 3.36 4.16
C GLU A 120 8.03 2.69 2.86
N LEU A 121 7.45 1.55 2.47
CA LEU A 121 7.72 0.92 1.16
C LEU A 121 7.21 1.78 0.00
N ALA A 122 6.09 2.49 0.17
CA ALA A 122 5.62 3.45 -0.81
C ALA A 122 6.65 4.59 -0.98
N HIS A 123 7.17 5.15 0.13
CA HIS A 123 8.26 6.13 0.08
C HIS A 123 9.52 5.60 -0.61
N HIS A 124 9.88 4.34 -0.35
CA HIS A 124 10.99 3.69 -1.04
C HIS A 124 10.80 3.68 -2.56
N ARG A 125 9.61 3.37 -3.08
CA ARG A 125 9.28 3.44 -4.52
C ARG A 125 9.24 4.87 -5.04
N GLN A 126 8.65 5.80 -4.29
CA GLN A 126 8.55 7.22 -4.66
C GLN A 126 9.93 7.88 -4.82
N ALA A 127 10.92 7.49 -4.01
CA ALA A 127 12.30 7.98 -4.14
C ALA A 127 12.94 7.61 -5.49
N GLY A 128 12.51 6.51 -6.11
CA GLY A 128 12.97 6.10 -7.45
C GLY A 128 12.30 6.85 -8.60
N GLN A 129 11.23 7.62 -8.35
CA GLN A 129 10.48 8.35 -9.39
C GLN A 129 11.02 9.76 -9.68
N GLY A 130 12.02 10.22 -8.94
CA GLY A 130 12.65 11.52 -9.18
C GLY A 130 11.97 12.69 -8.47
N HIS A 131 11.70 13.77 -9.20
CA HIS A 131 11.42 15.09 -8.60
C HIS A 131 9.99 15.23 -8.08
N TRP A 132 9.86 15.28 -6.76
CA TRP A 132 8.68 15.78 -6.07
C TRP A 132 8.80 17.29 -5.87
N TYR A 133 7.68 18.01 -5.99
CA TYR A 133 7.65 19.46 -5.77
C TYR A 133 8.20 19.85 -4.38
N CYS A 134 7.88 19.05 -3.36
CA CYS A 134 8.52 19.09 -2.06
C CYS A 134 8.49 17.69 -1.42
N PRO A 135 9.28 17.44 -0.36
CA PRO A 135 9.23 16.16 0.36
C PRO A 135 7.81 15.77 0.81
N GLY A 136 7.05 16.71 1.40
CA GLY A 136 5.70 16.46 1.90
C GLY A 136 4.67 16.04 0.84
N ALA A 137 4.87 16.38 -0.43
CA ALA A 137 3.96 15.97 -1.52
C ALA A 137 3.83 14.45 -1.67
N GLN A 138 4.79 13.70 -1.12
CA GLN A 138 4.81 12.23 -1.12
C GLN A 138 3.85 11.61 -0.10
N GLU A 139 3.51 12.34 0.96
CA GLU A 139 2.79 11.83 2.13
C GLU A 139 1.37 11.40 1.79
N LEU A 140 0.60 12.27 1.11
CA LEU A 140 -0.81 11.99 0.82
C LEU A 140 -0.98 10.72 -0.04
N PRO A 141 -0.23 10.51 -1.14
CA PRO A 141 -0.26 9.24 -1.86
C PRO A 141 0.14 8.03 -1.01
N ALA A 142 1.15 8.13 -0.15
CA ALA A 142 1.58 7.03 0.72
C ALA A 142 0.50 6.66 1.76
N TYR A 143 -0.11 7.64 2.42
CA TYR A 143 -1.22 7.42 3.34
C TYR A 143 -2.47 6.85 2.65
N ARG A 144 -2.72 7.22 1.39
CA ARG A 144 -3.82 6.63 0.61
C ARG A 144 -3.62 5.14 0.35
N LEU A 145 -2.38 4.71 0.06
CA LEU A 145 -2.05 3.29 -0.08
C LEU A 145 -2.19 2.55 1.26
N GLN A 146 -1.70 3.15 2.34
CA GLN A 146 -1.86 2.60 3.69
C GLN A 146 -3.33 2.38 4.07
N GLN A 147 -4.17 3.39 3.82
CA GLN A 147 -5.62 3.33 4.01
C GLN A 147 -6.25 2.24 3.16
N ALA A 148 -5.90 2.16 1.88
CA ALA A 148 -6.46 1.16 0.97
C ALA A 148 -6.15 -0.27 1.44
N TRP A 149 -4.92 -0.54 1.85
CA TRP A 149 -4.52 -1.84 2.39
C TRP A 149 -5.28 -2.19 3.68
N LEU A 150 -5.41 -1.26 4.62
CA LEU A 150 -6.19 -1.48 5.86
C LEU A 150 -7.68 -1.71 5.57
N ASN A 151 -8.25 -0.98 4.59
CA ASN A 151 -9.65 -1.12 4.20
C ASN A 151 -9.98 -2.51 3.65
N GLU A 152 -9.04 -3.14 2.92
CA GLU A 152 -9.19 -4.52 2.46
C GLU A 152 -9.27 -5.52 3.62
N LEU A 153 -8.71 -5.17 4.78
CA LEU A 153 -8.80 -5.93 6.02
C LEU A 153 -10.03 -5.56 6.87
N GLY A 154 -10.85 -4.60 6.41
CA GLY A 154 -11.98 -4.05 7.17
C GLY A 154 -11.56 -3.16 8.35
N LEU A 155 -10.38 -2.55 8.26
CA LEU A 155 -9.80 -1.67 9.28
C LEU A 155 -9.64 -0.25 8.75
N GLU A 156 -9.66 0.73 9.65
CA GLU A 156 -9.44 2.15 9.35
C GLU A 156 -8.15 2.62 10.04
N PRO A 157 -7.25 3.35 9.38
CA PRO A 157 -6.08 3.93 9.99
C PRO A 157 -6.45 5.05 10.97
N ASP A 158 -5.73 5.13 12.08
CA ASP A 158 -5.76 6.28 12.98
C ASP A 158 -4.82 7.36 12.45
N VAL A 159 -5.29 8.12 11.45
CA VAL A 159 -4.53 9.16 10.74
C VAL A 159 -5.20 10.51 10.89
N ASN A 160 -4.42 11.53 11.26
CA ASN A 160 -4.86 12.91 11.21
C ASN A 160 -4.83 13.42 9.76
N TRP A 161 -5.91 13.17 9.01
CA TRP A 161 -6.02 13.54 7.59
C TRP A 161 -5.83 15.03 7.32
N ILE A 162 -6.19 15.91 8.27
CA ILE A 162 -5.95 17.35 8.14
C ILE A 162 -4.44 17.62 8.13
N ALA A 163 -3.69 17.02 9.06
CA ALA A 163 -2.23 17.16 9.09
C ALA A 163 -1.56 16.63 7.82
N VAL A 164 -1.99 15.47 7.33
CA VAL A 164 -1.49 14.88 6.07
C VAL A 164 -1.71 15.81 4.88
N ILE A 165 -2.92 16.38 4.74
CA ILE A 165 -3.25 17.30 3.65
C ILE A 165 -2.42 18.58 3.75
N LEU A 166 -2.22 19.11 4.96
CA LEU A 166 -1.40 20.31 5.17
C LEU A 166 0.08 20.06 4.87
N GLU A 167 0.63 18.89 5.22
CA GLU A 167 2.00 18.49 4.84
C GLU A 167 2.13 18.33 3.33
N ALA A 168 1.20 17.62 2.69
CA ALA A 168 1.20 17.38 1.26
C ALA A 168 1.00 18.65 0.42
N GLY A 169 0.39 19.69 1.00
CA GLY A 169 0.23 20.99 0.37
C GLY A 169 1.52 21.78 0.19
N CYS A 170 2.64 21.34 0.79
CA CYS A 170 3.96 21.98 0.65
C CYS A 170 4.00 23.47 1.05
N THR A 171 3.03 23.95 1.83
CA THR A 171 2.97 25.34 2.28
C THR A 171 4.02 25.61 3.35
N ALA A 172 4.69 26.75 3.30
CA ALA A 172 5.58 27.19 4.36
C ALA A 172 4.82 27.24 5.69
N ARG A 173 5.30 26.50 6.69
CA ARG A 173 4.71 26.47 8.05
C ARG A 173 5.19 27.60 8.95
N ASP A 174 6.32 28.20 8.59
CA ASP A 174 6.92 29.31 9.30
C ASP A 174 6.66 30.61 8.53
N ILE A 175 5.66 31.36 8.97
CA ILE A 175 5.33 32.70 8.46
C ILE A 175 5.52 33.65 9.63
N HIS A 176 6.72 34.21 9.75
CA HIS A 176 6.99 35.31 10.65
C HIS A 176 7.12 36.61 9.83
N PRO A 177 6.60 37.74 10.33
CA PRO A 177 6.86 39.03 9.70
C PRO A 177 8.36 39.36 9.79
N ASP A 178 8.91 39.91 8.71
CA ASP A 178 10.27 40.46 8.65
C ASP A 178 10.49 41.57 9.69
#